data_AF-A0AAE3HKH0-F1
#
_entry.id   AF-A0AAE3HKH0-F1
#
_cell.length_a   1.000
_cell.length_b   1.000
_cell.length_c   1.000
_cell.angle_alpha   90.00
_cell.angle_beta   90.00
_cell.angle_gamma   90.00
#
_symmetry.space_group_name_H-M   'P 1'
#
loop_
_entity.id
_entity.type
_entity.pdbx_description
1 polymer ?
#
loop_
_entity_poly.entity_id
_entity_poly.type
_entity_poly.pdbx_seq_one_letter_code
_entity_poly.pdbx_strand_id
1 'polypeptide(L)' 'MRLTIAPSGHRAGESHPKAKLSDNDVRLIRELHENHGLGYGTIAKKFDSSRSTIISICNYRCRIYVI' A
#
# COMPACT_ATOMS: atom_id res chain seq x y z
N MET A 1 17.51 11.24 -4.45
CA MET A 1 16.41 10.27 -4.60
C MET A 1 16.77 9.02 -3.81
N ARG A 2 16.04 8.67 -2.75
CA ARG A 2 16.38 7.56 -1.85
C ARG A 2 15.69 6.30 -2.38
N LEU A 3 16.46 5.39 -2.98
CA LEU A 3 15.94 4.15 -3.57
C LEU A 3 15.66 3.15 -2.43
N THR A 4 14.39 2.85 -2.19
CA THR A 4 14.00 1.70 -1.36
C THR A 4 14.11 0.43 -2.21
N ILE A 5 15.07 -0.41 -1.86
CA ILE A 5 15.38 -1.65 -2.58
C ILE A 5 14.95 -2.81 -1.69
N ALA A 6 14.21 -3.75 -2.25
CA ALA A 6 13.86 -4.98 -1.54
C ALA A 6 15.13 -5.81 -1.27
N PRO A 7 15.14 -6.69 -0.24
CA PRO A 7 16.24 -7.64 -0.05
C PRO A 7 16.49 -8.52 -1.29
N SER A 8 15.52 -8.61 -2.21
CA SER A 8 15.63 -9.27 -3.53
C SER A 8 16.24 -8.40 -4.65
N GLY A 9 16.75 -7.20 -4.35
CA GLY A 9 17.39 -6.30 -5.33
C GLY A 9 16.42 -5.57 -6.27
N HIS A 10 15.11 -5.80 -6.16
CA HIS A 10 14.10 -5.14 -6.97
C HIS A 10 13.79 -3.75 -6.40
N ARG A 11 13.59 -2.75 -7.29
CA ARG A 11 13.03 -1.45 -6.91
C ARG A 11 11.65 -1.68 -6.34
N ALA A 12 11.36 -1.09 -5.21
CA ALA A 12 10.21 -1.57 -4.47
C ALA A 12 9.65 -0.40 -3.64
N GLY A 13 8.33 -0.29 -3.54
CA GLY A 13 7.64 0.88 -2.97
C GLY A 13 7.50 1.98 -4.02
N GLU A 14 7.61 3.25 -3.64
CA GLU A 14 7.53 4.42 -4.54
C GLU A 14 8.53 4.39 -5.71
N SER A 15 9.60 3.61 -5.57
CA SER A 15 10.64 3.48 -6.60
C SER A 15 10.29 2.43 -7.67
N HIS A 16 9.21 1.65 -7.51
CA HIS A 16 8.78 0.69 -8.53
C HIS A 16 8.01 1.42 -9.63
N PRO A 17 8.34 1.22 -10.92
CA PRO A 17 7.72 1.95 -12.03
C PRO A 17 6.21 1.69 -12.19
N LYS A 18 5.66 0.66 -11.54
CA LYS A 18 4.22 0.35 -11.52
C LYS A 18 3.56 0.61 -10.16
N ALA A 19 4.28 1.17 -9.18
CA ALA A 19 3.70 1.45 -7.87
C ALA A 19 2.58 2.48 -8.00
N LYS A 20 1.35 2.04 -7.74
CA LYS A 20 0.18 2.90 -7.64
C LYS A 20 0.04 3.58 -6.28
N LEU A 21 0.80 3.11 -5.28
CA LEU A 21 0.66 3.52 -3.88
C LEU A 21 2.03 3.87 -3.31
N SER A 22 2.10 5.05 -2.71
CA SER A 22 3.23 5.52 -1.91
C SER A 22 3.23 4.91 -0.50
N ASP A 23 4.38 4.96 0.17
CA ASP A 23 4.48 4.62 1.60
C ASP A 23 3.51 5.47 2.46
N ASN A 24 3.28 6.72 2.05
CA ASN A 24 2.34 7.61 2.70
C ASN A 24 0.88 7.18 2.46
N ASP A 25 0.56 6.67 1.27
CA ASP A 25 -0.77 6.11 0.98
C ASP A 25 -1.05 4.87 1.81
N VAL A 26 -0.05 4.01 2.02
CA VAL A 26 -0.16 2.81 2.88
C VAL A 26 -0.48 3.21 4.31
N ARG A 27 0.16 4.27 4.84
CA ARG A 27 -0.16 4.80 6.17
C ARG A 27 -1.58 5.35 6.23
N LEU A 28 -1.98 6.13 5.22
CA LEU A 28 -3.31 6.71 5.14
C LEU A 28 -4.40 5.64 5.03
N ILE A 29 -4.17 4.56 4.27
CA ILE A 29 -5.09 3.41 4.16
C ILE A 29 -5.32 2.77 5.52
N ARG A 30 -4.26 2.59 6.32
CA ARG A 30 -4.36 2.04 7.68
C ARG A 30 -5.12 2.96 8.60
N GLU A 31 -4.81 4.26 8.56
CA GLU A 31 -5.51 5.26 9.36
C GLU A 31 -7.01 5.31 9.03
N LEU A 32 -7.37 5.28 7.75
CA LEU A 32 -8.75 5.25 7.29
C LEU A 32 -9.48 3.97 7.73
N HIS A 33 -8.78 2.84 7.81
CA HIS A 33 -9.36 1.60 8.26
C HIS A 33 -9.51 1.54 9.79
N GLU A 34 -8.44 1.88 10.52
CA GLU A 34 -8.35 1.75 11.98
C GLU A 34 -9.07 2.89 12.71
N ASN A 35 -8.86 4.14 12.29
CA ASN A 35 -9.42 5.32 12.98
C ASN A 35 -10.79 5.72 12.45
N HIS A 36 -11.05 5.54 11.15
CA HIS A 36 -12.33 5.91 10.53
C HIS A 36 -13.27 4.72 10.28
N GLY A 37 -12.81 3.48 10.52
CA GLY A 37 -13.65 2.28 10.35
C GLY A 37 -14.08 2.03 8.89
N LEU A 38 -13.38 2.59 7.90
CA LEU A 38 -13.77 2.47 6.51
C LEU A 38 -13.61 1.03 6.02
N GLY A 39 -14.63 0.54 5.30
CA GLY A 39 -14.60 -0.77 4.67
C GLY A 39 -13.61 -0.84 3.50
N TYR A 40 -12.98 -2.01 3.33
CA TYR A 40 -11.96 -2.25 2.31
C TYR A 40 -12.38 -1.86 0.88
N GLY A 41 -13.66 -2.04 0.53
CA GLY A 41 -14.19 -1.69 -0.80
C GLY A 41 -14.24 -0.19 -1.05
N THR A 42 -14.51 0.62 -0.02
CA THR A 42 -14.53 2.09 -0.12
C THR A 42 -13.12 2.62 -0.28
N ILE A 43 -12.18 2.07 0.49
CA ILE A 43 -10.76 2.42 0.39
C ILE A 43 -10.20 2.02 -0.99
N ALA A 44 -10.51 0.81 -1.46
CA ALA A 44 -10.08 0.34 -2.78
C ALA A 44 -10.50 1.28 -3.92
N LYS A 45 -11.75 1.75 -3.91
CA LYS A 45 -12.26 2.72 -4.89
C LYS A 45 -11.56 4.08 -4.78
N LYS A 46 -11.27 4.54 -3.57
CA LYS A 46 -10.63 5.83 -3.32
C LYS A 46 -9.18 5.89 -3.81
N PHE A 47 -8.48 4.75 -3.77
CA PHE A 47 -7.07 4.62 -4.14
C PHE A 47 -6.83 3.88 -5.47
N ASP A 48 -7.87 3.66 -6.28
CA ASP A 48 -7.83 2.90 -7.55
C ASP A 48 -7.02 1.59 -7.46
N SER A 49 -7.18 0.91 -6.33
CA SER A 49 -6.38 -0.25 -5.96
C SER A 49 -7.24 -1.47 -5.76
N SER A 50 -6.67 -2.65 -6.00
CA SER A 50 -7.43 -3.88 -5.81
C SER A 50 -7.80 -4.08 -4.34
N ARG A 51 -8.99 -4.62 -4.08
CA ARG A 51 -9.44 -4.94 -2.72
C ARG A 51 -8.46 -5.88 -2.00
N SER A 52 -7.88 -6.83 -2.73
CA SER A 52 -6.87 -7.75 -2.22
C SER A 52 -5.62 -7.01 -1.71
N THR A 53 -5.17 -5.98 -2.45
CA THR A 53 -4.05 -5.12 -2.04
C THR A 53 -4.37 -4.38 -0.74
N ILE A 54 -5.56 -3.77 -0.64
CA ILE A 54 -5.99 -3.06 0.58
C ILE A 54 -6.06 -4.01 1.78
N ILE A 55 -6.62 -5.20 1.61
CA ILE A 55 -6.69 -6.22 2.67
C ILE A 55 -5.29 -6.62 3.13
N SER A 56 -4.34 -6.79 2.21
CA SER A 56 -2.95 -7.13 2.55
C SER A 56 -2.26 -5.99 3.32
N ILE A 57 -2.55 -4.73 2.99
CA ILE A 57 -2.06 -3.53 3.67
C ILE A 57 -2.61 -3.42 5.10
N CYS A 58 -3.93 -3.59 5.26
CA CYS A 58 -4.61 -3.52 6.56
C CYS A 58 -4.22 -4.69 7.47
N ASN A 59 -4.02 -5.89 6.92
CA ASN A 59 -3.58 -7.06 7.69
C ASN A 59 -2.07 -7.09 7.96
N TYR A 60 -1.34 -6.02 7.64
CA TYR A 60 0.13 -5.91 7.81
C TYR A 60 0.92 -7.06 7.15
N ARG A 61 0.30 -7.82 6.23
CA ARG A 61 0.94 -8.96 5.54
C ARG A 61 2.06 -8.52 4.61
N CYS A 62 1.97 -7.29 4.10
CA CYS A 62 3.04 -6.63 3.37
C CYS A 62 3.52 -5.44 4.19
N ARG A 63 4.62 -5.61 4.95
CA ARG A 63 5.35 -4.46 5.52
C ARG A 63 6.18 -3.75 4.44
N ILE A 64 6.50 -4.48 3.38
CA ILE A 64 7.30 -4.01 2.29
C ILE A 64 6.71 -4.60 1.00
N TYR A 65 6.26 -3.70 0.13
CA TYR A 65 6.08 -3.87 -1.32
C TYR A 65 4.70 -4.24 -1.87
N VAL A 66 4.14 -3.21 -2.51
CA VAL A 66 3.11 -3.24 -3.55
C VAL A 66 3.74 -3.87 -4.81
N ILE A 67 2.99 -4.76 -5.45
CA ILE A 67 3.33 -5.48 -6.70
C ILE A 67 3.19 -4.53 -7.90
#